data_AF-A0A7S2BNS6-F1
#
_entry.id   AF-A0A7S2BNS6-F1
#
_cell.length_a   1.000
_cell.length_b   1.000
_cell.length_c   1.000
_cell.angle_alpha   90.00
_cell.angle_beta   90.00
_cell.angle_gamma   90.00
#
_symmetry.space_group_name_H-M   'P 1'
#
loop_
_entity.id
_entity.type
_entity.pdbx_description
1 polymer ?
#
loop_
_entity_poly.entity_id
_entity_poly.type
_entity_poly.pdbx_seq_one_letter_code
_entity_poly.pdbx_strand_id
1 'polypeptide(L)'
;FVGEGSGHNYKVIRIIRILRLTRVLRALRVARKLKILEPLHLFMRTIVASMYSLLWSMVFLAAVQLMGAAFVAKSLHHFIIDDSNTFEDRVWANRVFGSGVKSIYTFFEITFSGGWPNHVRPLMERV
;
A
#
# COMPACT_ATOMS: atom_id res chain seq x y z
N PHE A 1 28.99 10.92 24.26
CA PHE A 1 27.60 11.17 23.85
C PHE A 1 27.21 10.16 22.78
N VAL A 2 26.15 9.43 23.07
CA VAL A 2 25.47 8.36 22.32
C VAL A 2 25.27 8.70 20.83
N GLY A 3 25.57 7.77 19.90
CA GLY A 3 25.28 8.02 18.47
C GLY A 3 25.34 6.84 17.49
N GLU A 4 26.25 5.87 17.64
CA GLU A 4 26.44 4.83 16.59
C GLU A 4 25.56 3.58 16.74
N GLY A 5 24.90 3.38 17.90
CA GLY A 5 24.07 2.19 18.16
C GLY A 5 22.69 2.21 17.48
N SER A 6 22.13 3.39 17.19
CA SER A 6 20.77 3.53 16.63
C SER A 6 20.70 3.06 15.16
N GLY A 7 21.79 3.33 14.41
CA GLY A 7 22.16 2.82 13.09
C GLY A 7 21.89 1.33 12.84
N HIS A 8 22.45 0.53 13.74
CA HIS A 8 22.48 -0.91 13.57
C HIS A 8 21.15 -1.54 13.99
N ASN A 9 20.53 -1.00 15.03
CA ASN A 9 19.29 -1.52 15.59
C ASN A 9 18.10 -1.45 14.61
N TYR A 10 17.96 -0.40 13.80
CA TYR A 10 16.88 -0.35 12.80
C TYR A 10 17.04 -1.41 11.71
N LYS A 11 18.28 -1.69 11.28
CA LYS A 11 18.56 -2.75 10.29
C LYS A 11 18.27 -4.10 10.92
N VAL A 12 18.71 -4.33 12.16
CA VAL A 12 18.49 -5.58 12.90
C VAL A 12 17.00 -5.84 13.13
N ILE A 13 16.20 -4.84 13.54
CA ILE A 13 14.75 -4.99 13.73
C ILE A 13 14.05 -5.33 12.40
N ARG A 14 14.44 -4.66 11.30
CA ARG A 14 13.90 -4.94 9.96
C ARG A 14 14.30 -6.34 9.48
N ILE A 15 15.54 -6.75 9.70
CA ILE A 15 16.06 -8.08 9.38
C ILE A 15 15.33 -9.15 10.20
N ILE A 16 15.12 -8.96 11.51
CA ILE A 16 14.39 -9.89 12.37
C ILE A 16 12.94 -10.06 11.88
N ARG A 17 12.26 -8.98 11.48
CA ARG A 17 10.91 -9.06 10.89
C ARG A 17 10.89 -9.86 9.59
N ILE A 18 11.84 -9.62 8.69
CA ILE A 18 11.97 -10.35 7.42
C ILE A 18 12.34 -11.82 7.67
N LEU A 19 13.18 -12.10 8.66
CA LEU A 19 13.63 -13.43 9.03
C LEU A 19 12.46 -14.24 9.65
N ARG A 20 11.56 -13.60 10.40
CA ARG A 20 10.28 -14.21 10.81
C ARG A 20 9.39 -14.57 9.61
N LEU A 21 9.18 -13.64 8.67
CA LEU A 21 8.37 -13.88 7.48
C LEU A 21 8.92 -15.03 6.62
N THR A 22 10.24 -15.05 6.40
CA THR A 22 10.91 -16.13 5.65
C THR A 22 10.85 -17.46 6.40
N ARG A 23 10.90 -17.45 7.74
CA ARG A 23 10.71 -18.66 8.56
C ARG A 23 9.30 -19.22 8.48
N VAL A 24 8.28 -18.37 8.44
CA VAL A 24 6.88 -18.79 8.21
C VAL A 24 6.72 -19.39 6.82
N LEU A 25 7.26 -18.73 5.78
CA LEU A 25 7.25 -19.26 4.41
C LEU A 25 8.03 -20.58 4.29
N ARG A 26 9.15 -20.72 5.01
CA ARG A 26 9.92 -21.97 5.09
C ARG A 26 9.16 -23.05 5.82
N ALA A 27 8.55 -22.76 6.97
CA ALA A 27 7.71 -23.69 7.71
C ALA A 27 6.55 -24.17 6.85
N LEU A 28 5.91 -23.26 6.10
CA LEU A 28 4.88 -23.58 5.11
C LEU A 28 5.40 -24.45 3.95
N ARG A 29 6.66 -24.26 3.50
CA ARG A 29 7.31 -25.10 2.49
C ARG A 29 7.73 -26.48 3.03
N VAL A 30 8.17 -26.55 4.28
CA VAL A 30 8.58 -27.80 4.94
C VAL A 30 7.35 -28.62 5.32
N ALA A 31 6.28 -27.98 5.79
CA ALA A 31 4.97 -28.60 5.97
C ALA A 31 4.43 -29.19 4.65
N ARG A 32 4.66 -28.51 3.51
CA ARG A 32 4.39 -29.06 2.17
C ARG A 32 5.24 -30.29 1.79
N LYS A 33 6.38 -30.54 2.45
CA LYS A 33 7.26 -31.69 2.16
C LYS A 33 6.96 -32.92 3.04
N LEU A 34 6.25 -32.74 4.16
CA LEU A 34 5.94 -33.81 5.10
C LEU A 34 4.69 -34.59 4.63
N LYS A 35 4.91 -35.83 4.18
CA LYS A 35 3.85 -36.76 3.72
C LYS A 35 2.82 -37.14 4.82
N ILE A 36 3.11 -36.86 6.08
CA ILE A 36 2.21 -37.10 7.24
C ILE A 36 0.95 -36.21 7.19
N LEU A 37 0.97 -35.13 6.41
CA LEU A 37 -0.09 -34.13 6.31
C LEU A 37 -0.77 -34.14 4.93
N GLU A 38 -0.81 -35.28 4.22
CA GLU A 38 -1.45 -35.41 2.90
C GLU A 38 -2.81 -34.70 2.75
N PRO A 39 -3.79 -34.88 3.66
CA PRO A 39 -5.07 -34.17 3.57
C PRO A 39 -4.93 -32.65 3.75
N LEU A 40 -4.07 -32.18 4.66
CA LEU A 40 -3.83 -30.74 4.86
C LEU A 40 -3.08 -30.10 3.68
N HIS A 41 -2.22 -30.87 3.01
CA HIS A 41 -1.47 -30.41 1.84
C HIS A 41 -2.40 -30.20 0.63
N LEU A 42 -3.45 -31.03 0.50
CA LEU A 42 -4.48 -30.82 -0.52
C LEU A 42 -5.19 -29.46 -0.32
N PHE A 43 -5.59 -29.13 0.90
CA PHE A 43 -6.17 -27.83 1.24
C PHE A 43 -5.19 -26.66 1.03
N MET A 44 -3.92 -26.82 1.41
CA MET A 44 -2.93 -25.77 1.14
C MET A 44 -2.68 -25.55 -0.35
N ARG A 45 -2.71 -26.62 -1.16
CA ARG A 45 -2.49 -26.55 -2.61
C ARG A 45 -3.64 -25.82 -3.30
N THR A 46 -4.89 -26.05 -2.88
CA THR A 46 -6.04 -25.28 -3.36
C THR A 46 -6.00 -23.83 -2.88
N ILE A 47 -5.61 -23.56 -1.63
CA ILE A 47 -5.40 -22.19 -1.12
C ILE A 47 -4.35 -21.45 -1.94
N VAL A 48 -3.19 -22.05 -2.20
CA VAL A 48 -2.10 -21.41 -2.97
C VAL A 48 -2.51 -21.17 -4.43
N ALA A 49 -3.24 -22.11 -5.04
CA ALA A 49 -3.78 -21.92 -6.38
C ALA A 49 -4.76 -20.74 -6.43
N SER A 50 -5.66 -20.63 -5.44
CA SER A 50 -6.59 -19.51 -5.31
C SER A 50 -5.87 -18.19 -4.99
N MET A 51 -4.81 -18.21 -4.18
CA MET A 51 -4.01 -17.02 -3.88
C MET A 51 -3.31 -16.47 -5.11
N TYR A 52 -2.85 -17.32 -6.04
CA TYR A 52 -2.24 -16.83 -7.28
C TYR A 52 -3.24 -16.03 -8.13
N SER A 53 -4.45 -16.57 -8.29
CA SER A 53 -5.55 -15.85 -8.96
C SER A 53 -5.92 -14.56 -8.23
N LEU A 54 -6.01 -14.61 -6.90
CA LEU A 54 -6.32 -13.45 -6.08
C LEU A 54 -5.25 -12.36 -6.13
N LEU A 55 -3.97 -12.74 -6.23
CA LEU A 55 -2.85 -11.82 -6.40
C LEU A 55 -2.93 -11.09 -7.74
N TRP A 56 -3.29 -11.78 -8.83
CA TRP A 56 -3.53 -11.13 -10.12
C TRP A 56 -4.67 -10.12 -10.03
N SER A 57 -5.77 -10.45 -9.34
CA SER A 57 -6.86 -9.53 -9.09
C SER A 57 -6.43 -8.32 -8.25
N MET A 58 -5.60 -8.52 -7.23
CA MET A 58 -5.03 -7.44 -6.42
C MET A 58 -4.10 -6.54 -7.22
N VAL A 59 -3.26 -7.10 -8.10
CA VAL A 59 -2.39 -6.34 -9.00
C VAL A 59 -3.20 -5.52 -9.99
N PHE A 60 -4.25 -6.11 -10.56
CA PHE A 60 -5.17 -5.40 -11.45
C PHE A 60 -5.86 -4.24 -10.72
N LEU A 61 -6.35 -4.47 -9.50
CA LEU A 61 -6.96 -3.44 -8.67
C LEU A 61 -5.96 -2.32 -8.33
N ALA A 62 -4.71 -2.66 -8.01
CA ALA A 62 -3.64 -1.69 -7.79
C ALA A 62 -3.33 -0.87 -9.04
N ALA A 63 -3.36 -1.47 -10.24
CA ALA A 63 -3.17 -0.76 -11.49
C ALA A 63 -4.30 0.26 -11.74
N VAL A 64 -5.56 -0.11 -11.48
CA VAL A 64 -6.69 0.81 -11.57
C VAL A 64 -6.56 1.95 -10.55
N GLN A 65 -6.16 1.67 -9.31
CA GLN A 65 -5.89 2.69 -8.30
C GLN A 65 -4.76 3.65 -8.71
N LEU A 66 -3.68 3.13 -9.32
CA LEU A 66 -2.58 3.94 -9.85
C LEU A 66 -3.05 4.90 -10.94
N MET A 67 -3.89 4.44 -11.87
CA MET A 67 -4.45 5.27 -12.92
C MET A 67 -5.34 6.39 -12.34
N GLY A 68 -6.22 6.07 -11.40
CA GLY A 68 -7.06 7.06 -10.71
C GLY A 68 -6.25 8.08 -9.92
N ALA A 69 -5.26 7.61 -9.16
CA ALA A 69 -4.34 8.46 -8.39
C ALA A 69 -3.54 9.40 -9.28
N ALA A 70 -3.02 8.91 -10.41
CA ALA A 70 -2.27 9.73 -11.36
C ALA A 70 -3.16 10.79 -12.03
N PHE A 71 -4.41 10.44 -12.37
CA PHE A 71 -5.37 11.38 -12.94
C PHE A 71 -5.66 12.53 -11.98
N VAL A 72 -6.03 12.24 -10.73
CA VAL A 72 -6.33 13.28 -9.73
C VAL A 72 -5.09 14.11 -9.43
N ALA A 73 -3.91 13.49 -9.28
CA ALA A 73 -2.67 14.21 -9.04
C ALA A 73 -2.33 15.19 -10.18
N LYS A 74 -2.57 14.81 -11.45
CA LYS A 74 -2.38 15.70 -12.60
C LYS A 74 -3.38 16.86 -12.61
N SER A 75 -4.65 16.59 -12.32
CA SER A 75 -5.67 17.65 -12.25
C SER A 75 -5.40 18.64 -11.12
N LEU A 76 -5.03 18.16 -9.93
CA LEU A 76 -4.69 19.04 -8.79
C LEU A 76 -3.37 19.78 -9.00
N HIS A 77 -2.40 19.20 -9.71
CA HIS A 77 -1.15 19.90 -10.03
C HIS A 77 -1.40 21.15 -10.88
N HIS A 78 -2.37 21.11 -11.79
CA HIS A 78 -2.80 22.31 -12.53
C HIS A 78 -3.40 23.36 -11.58
N PHE A 79 -4.25 22.94 -10.63
CA PHE A 79 -4.86 23.82 -9.63
C PHE A 79 -3.87 24.44 -8.64
N ILE A 80 -2.78 23.74 -8.30
CA ILE A 80 -1.73 24.21 -7.37
C ILE A 80 -0.80 25.25 -8.03
N ILE A 81 -0.57 25.16 -9.34
CA ILE A 81 0.25 26.11 -10.11
C ILE A 81 -0.47 27.43 -10.30
N ASP A 82 -1.80 27.41 -10.38
CA ASP A 82 -2.61 28.61 -10.49
C ASP A 82 -2.51 29.46 -9.21
N ASP A 83 -1.93 30.65 -9.32
CA ASP A 83 -1.68 31.57 -8.21
C ASP A 83 -2.94 32.34 -7.77
N SER A 84 -4.07 32.13 -8.44
CA SER A 84 -5.37 32.73 -8.10
C SER A 84 -6.05 32.11 -6.88
N ASN A 85 -5.59 30.94 -6.43
CA ASN A 85 -6.20 30.17 -5.34
C ASN A 85 -5.59 30.47 -3.97
N THR A 86 -6.40 30.36 -2.91
CA THR A 86 -6.01 30.59 -1.52
C THR A 86 -4.79 29.73 -1.13
N PHE A 87 -3.81 30.33 -0.46
CA PHE A 87 -2.59 29.65 -0.01
C PHE A 87 -2.87 28.38 0.81
N GLU A 88 -3.93 28.37 1.62
CA GLU A 88 -4.33 27.20 2.42
C GLU A 88 -4.76 25.99 1.57
N ASP A 89 -5.48 26.23 0.47
CA ASP A 89 -5.97 25.17 -0.42
C ASP A 89 -4.83 24.51 -1.18
N ARG A 90 -3.82 25.30 -1.57
CA ARG A 90 -2.58 24.81 -2.21
C ARG A 90 -1.76 23.93 -1.28
N VAL A 91 -1.63 24.32 0.00
CA VAL A 91 -0.91 23.53 1.00
C VAL A 91 -1.63 22.22 1.30
N TRP A 92 -2.96 22.24 1.41
CA TRP A 92 -3.77 21.04 1.61
C TRP A 92 -3.69 20.09 0.41
N ALA A 93 -3.88 20.61 -0.81
CA ALA A 93 -3.78 19.86 -2.05
C ALA A 93 -2.40 19.21 -2.23
N ASN A 94 -1.32 19.92 -1.90
CA ASN A 94 0.05 19.38 -1.91
C ASN A 94 0.27 18.31 -0.81
N ARG A 95 -0.34 18.49 0.36
CA ARG A 95 -0.23 17.50 1.45
C ARG A 95 -0.90 16.17 1.10
N VAL A 96 -2.06 16.20 0.43
CA VAL A 96 -2.83 14.99 0.07
C VAL A 96 -2.38 14.40 -1.27
N PHE A 97 -2.18 15.21 -2.30
CA PHE A 97 -1.92 14.76 -3.68
C PHE A 97 -0.56 15.17 -4.25
N GLY A 98 0.26 15.91 -3.50
CA GLY A 98 1.53 16.47 -4.02
C GLY A 98 2.63 15.46 -4.36
N SER A 99 2.45 14.17 -4.07
CA SER A 99 3.36 13.11 -4.48
C SER A 99 2.57 11.89 -4.97
N GLY A 100 3.12 11.17 -5.95
CA GLY A 100 2.52 9.94 -6.47
C GLY A 100 2.27 8.91 -5.38
N VAL A 101 3.21 8.74 -4.44
CA VAL A 101 3.07 7.79 -3.32
C VAL A 101 1.95 8.19 -2.37
N LYS A 102 1.78 9.50 -2.13
CA LYS A 102 0.69 10.03 -1.29
C LYS A 102 -0.67 9.84 -1.96
N SER A 103 -0.76 10.12 -3.26
CA SER A 103 -1.99 9.93 -4.05
C SER A 103 -2.41 8.45 -4.08
N ILE A 104 -1.45 7.54 -4.27
CA ILE A 104 -1.71 6.09 -4.20
C ILE A 104 -2.18 5.68 -2.80
N TYR A 105 -1.56 6.22 -1.74
CA TYR A 105 -1.97 5.95 -0.36
C TYR A 105 -3.41 6.42 -0.09
N THR A 106 -3.79 7.60 -0.57
CA THR A 106 -5.15 8.11 -0.48
C THR A 106 -6.15 7.22 -1.23
N PHE A 107 -5.84 6.79 -2.45
CA PHE A 107 -6.70 5.87 -3.21
C PHE A 107 -6.82 4.48 -2.56
N PHE A 108 -5.74 4.03 -1.91
CA PHE A 108 -5.75 2.83 -1.10
C PHE A 108 -6.66 2.98 0.13
N GLU A 109 -6.56 4.09 0.88
CA GLU A 109 -7.47 4.40 2.01
C GLU A 109 -8.94 4.47 1.55
N ILE A 110 -9.20 5.12 0.42
CA ILE A 110 -10.55 5.21 -0.16
C ILE A 110 -11.13 3.82 -0.44
N THR A 111 -10.32 2.92 -1.00
CA THR A 111 -10.78 1.58 -1.42
C THR A 111 -10.94 0.60 -0.25
N PHE A 112 -10.04 0.65 0.73
CA PHE A 112 -10.01 -0.34 1.83
C PHE A 112 -10.65 0.16 3.13
N SER A 113 -10.56 1.47 3.41
CA SER A 113 -11.07 2.07 4.65
C SER A 113 -12.43 2.75 4.47
N GLY A 114 -12.94 2.92 3.24
CA GLY A 114 -14.24 3.56 2.98
C GLY A 114 -14.29 5.04 3.38
N GLY A 115 -13.15 5.67 3.70
CA GLY A 115 -13.03 7.06 4.11
C GLY A 115 -13.22 8.08 2.99
N TRP A 116 -13.76 7.67 1.84
CA TRP A 116 -13.93 8.49 0.65
C TRP A 116 -14.65 9.84 0.88
N PRO A 117 -15.64 9.99 1.79
CA PRO A 117 -16.28 11.28 2.00
C PRO A 117 -15.32 12.31 2.60
N ASN A 118 -14.36 11.88 3.41
CA ASN A 118 -13.43 12.78 4.10
C ASN A 118 -12.39 13.38 3.15
N HIS A 119 -12.08 12.69 2.05
CA HIS A 119 -11.05 13.12 1.10
C HIS A 119 -11.68 13.75 -0.15
N VAL A 120 -12.86 13.29 -0.58
CA VAL A 120 -13.54 13.78 -1.80
C VAL A 120 -14.37 15.03 -1.54
N ARG A 121 -15.06 15.16 -0.39
CA ARG A 121 -15.85 16.37 -0.08
C ARG A 121 -15.01 17.64 -0.04
N PRO A 122 -13.90 17.72 0.70
CA PRO A 122 -13.07 18.92 0.69
C PRO A 122 -12.41 19.17 -0.67
N LEU A 123 -12.27 18.14 -1.52
CA LEU A 123 -11.74 18.32 -2.87
C LEU A 123 -12.79 19.00 -3.79
N MET A 124 -14.05 18.59 -3.72
CA MET A 124 -15.14 19.19 -4.51
C MET A 124 -15.63 20.54 -3.98
N GLU A 125 -15.45 20.81 -2.68
CA GLU A 125 -15.83 22.10 -2.10
C GLU A 125 -14.79 23.20 -2.36
N ARG A 126 -13.55 22.82 -2.72
CA ARG A 126 -12.41 23.74 -2.87
C ARG A 126 -11.89 23.90 -4.31
N VAL A 127 -12.21 22.95 -5.20
CA VAL A 127 -11.90 22.97 -6.65
C VAL A 127 -13.15 23.34 -7.43
#